data_AF-A0A0A1UTV4-F1
#
_entry.id   AF-A0A0A1UTV4-F1
#
_cell.length_a   1.000
_cell.length_b   1.000
_cell.length_c   1.000
_cell.angle_alpha   90.00
_cell.angle_beta   90.00
_cell.angle_gamma   90.00
#
_symmetry.space_group_name_H-M   'P 1'
#
loop_
_entity.id
_entity.type
_entity.pdbx_description
1 polymer ?
#
loop_
_entity_poly.entity_id
_entity_poly.type
_entity_poly.pdbx_seq_one_letter_code
_entity_poly.pdbx_strand_id
1 'polypeptide(L)'
;MTSIPKAPQGHFRVLYFAGASSFTGKEEEAWPAPLLLSKLFAELESKYPGIQVKILDSCLVTVNLDYVDVPDAGDANGRMIQESDEVAIIPPVSSG
;
A
#
# COMPACT_ATOMS: atom_id res chain seq x y z
N MET A 1 19.05 2.14 -18.09
CA MET A 1 18.66 2.35 -16.68
C MET A 1 17.43 3.22 -16.69
N THR A 2 16.24 2.62 -16.72
CA THR A 2 14.98 3.37 -16.60
C THR A 2 14.85 3.77 -15.14
N SER A 3 15.16 5.03 -14.83
CA SER A 3 14.88 5.62 -13.52
C SER A 3 13.39 5.44 -13.27
N ILE A 4 13.04 4.64 -12.27
CA ILE A 4 11.68 4.59 -11.76
C ILE A 4 11.34 6.05 -11.39
N PRO A 5 10.25 6.65 -11.92
CA PRO A 5 9.92 8.02 -11.62
C PRO A 5 9.84 8.19 -10.10
N LYS A 6 10.69 9.07 -9.56
CA LYS A 6 10.72 9.36 -8.13
C LYS A 6 9.36 9.96 -7.76
N ALA A 7 8.78 9.48 -6.66
CA ALA A 7 7.54 10.05 -6.13
C ALA A 7 7.69 11.58 -6.00
N PRO A 8 6.63 12.38 -6.27
CA PRO A 8 6.68 13.81 -6.03
C PRO A 8 7.08 14.10 -4.56
N GLN A 9 7.72 15.24 -4.31
CA GLN A 9 8.13 15.61 -2.95
C GLN A 9 6.94 15.56 -1.98
N GLY A 10 7.19 15.06 -0.77
CA GLY A 10 6.18 14.82 0.25
C GLY A 10 5.24 13.64 -0.05
N HIS A 11 5.59 12.72 -0.95
CA HIS A 11 4.79 11.53 -1.25
C HIS A 11 5.56 10.23 -1.06
N PHE A 12 4.81 9.16 -0.76
CA PHE A 12 5.25 7.78 -0.84
C PHE A 12 4.56 7.09 -2.02
N ARG A 13 5.05 5.93 -2.43
CA ARG A 13 4.44 5.13 -3.51
C ARG A 13 3.72 3.94 -2.95
N VAL A 14 2.50 3.71 -3.42
CA VAL A 14 1.78 2.45 -3.23
C VAL A 14 1.92 1.64 -4.51
N LEU A 15 2.44 0.42 -4.38
CA LEU A 15 2.60 -0.54 -5.46
C LEU A 15 1.53 -1.62 -5.31
N TYR A 16 0.79 -1.86 -6.38
CA TYR A 16 -0.26 -2.87 -6.42
C TYR A 16 0.18 -4.03 -7.31
N PHE A 17 0.13 -5.25 -6.78
CA PHE A 17 0.45 -6.46 -7.52
C PHE A 17 -0.81 -7.29 -7.79
N ALA A 18 -0.80 -8.04 -8.90
CA ALA A 18 -1.80 -9.07 -9.24
C ALA A 18 -3.26 -8.64 -9.03
N GLY A 19 -3.96 -9.26 -8.06
CA GLY A 19 -5.36 -8.95 -7.75
C GLY A 19 -5.56 -7.50 -7.31
N ALA A 20 -4.58 -6.90 -6.63
CA ALA A 20 -4.67 -5.50 -6.19
C ALA A 20 -4.61 -4.54 -7.38
N SER A 21 -3.71 -4.75 -8.36
CA SER A 21 -3.65 -3.89 -9.54
C SER A 21 -4.84 -4.07 -10.46
N SER A 22 -5.37 -5.29 -10.54
CA SER A 22 -6.63 -5.58 -11.26
C SER A 22 -7.83 -4.88 -10.62
N PHE A 23 -7.84 -4.75 -9.29
CA PHE A 23 -8.92 -4.08 -8.56
C PHE A 23 -8.83 -2.55 -8.68
N THR A 24 -7.64 -1.97 -8.51
CA THR A 24 -7.44 -0.51 -8.54
C THR A 24 -7.31 0.04 -9.96
N GLY A 25 -7.04 -0.83 -10.95
CA GLY A 25 -6.74 -0.46 -12.33
C GLY A 25 -5.38 0.21 -12.52
N LYS A 26 -4.49 0.11 -11.52
CA LYS A 26 -3.17 0.76 -11.50
C LYS A 26 -2.11 -0.18 -10.94
N GLU A 27 -0.89 -0.08 -11.46
CA GLU A 27 0.27 -0.81 -10.91
C GLU A 27 0.95 -0.03 -9.77
N GLU A 28 0.91 1.30 -9.84
CA GLU A 28 1.45 2.18 -8.80
C GLU A 28 0.66 3.49 -8.68
N GLU A 29 0.71 4.12 -7.52
CA GLU A 29 0.26 5.50 -7.34
C GLU A 29 1.03 6.23 -6.22
N ALA A 30 1.06 7.57 -6.29
CA ALA A 30 1.70 8.42 -5.29
C ALA A 30 0.69 8.94 -4.28
N TRP A 31 1.00 8.81 -2.99
CA TRP A 31 0.15 9.22 -1.86
C TRP A 31 0.89 10.21 -0.96
N PRO A 32 0.17 11.16 -0.34
CA PRO A 32 0.80 12.14 0.54
C PRO A 32 1.41 11.46 1.77
N ALA A 33 2.68 11.78 2.04
CA ALA A 33 3.39 11.41 3.24
C ALA A 33 3.38 12.57 4.26
N PRO A 34 3.51 12.29 5.57
CA PRO A 34 3.54 10.96 6.17
C PRO A 34 2.15 10.37 6.40
N LEU A 35 2.02 9.05 6.32
CA LEU A 35 0.78 8.33 6.62
C LEU A 35 1.03 7.28 7.70
N LEU A 36 0.16 7.21 8.70
CA LEU A 36 0.22 6.17 9.72
C LEU A 36 -0.18 4.83 9.10
N LEU A 37 0.61 3.77 9.32
CA LEU A 37 0.38 2.46 8.71
C LEU A 37 -1.01 1.90 9.05
N SER A 38 -1.51 2.12 10.28
CA SER A 38 -2.87 1.71 10.69
C SER A 38 -3.98 2.34 9.86
N LYS A 39 -3.72 3.48 9.20
CA LYS A 39 -4.69 4.16 8.34
C LYS A 39 -4.63 3.71 6.89
N LEU A 40 -3.60 2.96 6.48
CA LEU A 40 -3.39 2.56 5.08
C LEU A 40 -4.62 1.84 4.51
N PHE A 41 -5.15 0.85 5.22
CA PHE A 41 -6.30 0.07 4.74
C PHE A 41 -7.59 0.88 4.71
N ALA A 42 -7.81 1.74 5.70
CA ALA A 42 -8.97 2.63 5.74
C ALA A 42 -8.97 3.63 4.56
N GLU A 43 -7.81 4.21 4.26
CA GLU A 43 -7.64 5.12 3.12
C GLU A 43 -7.80 4.37 1.78
N LEU A 44 -7.30 3.14 1.68
CA LEU A 44 -7.49 2.29 0.49
C LEU A 44 -8.96 1.94 0.29
N GLU A 45 -9.67 1.56 1.33
CA GLU A 45 -11.11 1.28 1.29
C GLU A 45 -11.92 2.54 0.93
N SER A 46 -11.52 3.70 1.45
CA SER A 46 -12.17 4.96 1.09
C SER A 46 -11.97 5.36 -0.37
N LYS A 47 -10.80 5.06 -0.97
CA LYS A 47 -10.53 5.32 -2.39
C LYS A 47 -11.09 4.24 -3.32
N TYR A 48 -11.08 3.00 -2.87
CA TYR A 48 -11.45 1.81 -3.63
C TYR A 48 -12.43 0.96 -2.81
N PRO A 49 -13.73 1.34 -2.77
CA PRO A 49 -14.72 0.65 -1.94
C PRO A 49 -14.78 -0.86 -2.21
N GLY A 50 -14.67 -1.65 -1.14
CA GLY A 50 -14.66 -3.10 -1.13
C GLY A 50 -13.29 -3.74 -1.37
N ILE A 51 -12.20 -2.96 -1.49
CA ILE A 51 -10.85 -3.52 -1.67
C ILE A 51 -10.38 -4.24 -0.41
N GLN A 52 -10.78 -3.80 0.78
CA GLN A 52 -10.31 -4.37 2.03
C GLN A 52 -10.72 -5.85 2.13
N VAL A 53 -12.02 -6.11 2.04
CA VAL A 53 -12.59 -7.46 2.15
C VAL A 53 -12.18 -8.35 0.97
N LYS A 54 -12.02 -7.79 -0.24
CA LYS A 54 -11.73 -8.57 -1.45
C LYS A 54 -10.25 -8.86 -1.66
N ILE A 55 -9.37 -7.98 -1.19
CA ILE A 55 -7.95 -8.00 -1.48
C ILE A 55 -7.16 -7.95 -0.17
N LEU A 56 -7.25 -6.83 0.56
CA LEU A 56 -6.29 -6.50 1.64
C LEU A 56 -6.29 -7.50 2.79
N ASP A 57 -7.44 -8.04 3.19
CA ASP A 57 -7.55 -9.02 4.29
C ASP A 57 -6.75 -10.32 4.04
N SER A 58 -6.40 -10.59 2.78
CA SER A 58 -5.58 -11.74 2.38
C SER A 58 -4.16 -11.38 1.94
N CYS A 59 -3.81 -10.09 1.89
CA CYS A 59 -2.54 -9.60 1.37
C CYS A 59 -1.48 -9.43 2.45
N LEU A 60 -0.22 -9.54 2.04
CA LEU A 60 0.91 -9.05 2.80
C LEU A 60 1.23 -7.61 2.38
N VAL A 61 1.74 -6.82 3.32
CA VAL A 61 2.21 -5.46 3.06
C VAL A 61 3.71 -5.38 3.33
N THR A 62 4.43 -4.70 2.44
CA THR A 62 5.82 -4.34 2.70
C THR A 62 6.00 -2.83 2.68
N VAL A 63 6.96 -2.34 3.45
CA VAL A 63 7.45 -0.95 3.40
C VAL A 63 8.94 -1.02 3.14
N ASN A 64 9.40 -0.50 1.99
CA ASN A 64 10.79 -0.60 1.53
C ASN A 64 11.31 -2.05 1.51
N LEU A 65 10.49 -2.99 1.02
CA LEU A 65 10.75 -4.43 0.95
C LEU A 65 10.72 -5.17 2.30
N ASP A 66 10.54 -4.46 3.42
CA ASP A 66 10.35 -5.09 4.73
C ASP A 66 8.88 -5.44 4.94
N TYR A 67 8.58 -6.70 5.26
CA TYR A 67 7.24 -7.11 5.65
C TYR A 67 6.81 -6.42 6.95
N VAL A 68 5.60 -5.88 6.93
CA VAL A 68 5.00 -5.19 8.08
C VAL A 68 3.63 -5.74 8.39
N ASP A 69 3.37 -5.90 9.68
CA ASP A 69 2.01 -6.11 10.16
C ASP A 69 1.28 -4.75 10.14
N VAL A 70 0.16 -4.70 9.43
CA VAL A 70 -0.71 -3.52 9.41
C VAL A 70 -1.65 -3.62 10.62
N PRO A 71 -1.49 -2.75 11.64
CA PRO A 71 -2.37 -2.76 12.79
C PRO A 71 -3.77 -2.24 12.42
N ASP A 72 -4.77 -2.62 13.22
CA ASP A 72 -6.14 -2.16 13.04
C ASP A 72 -6.26 -0.62 13.06
N ALA A 73 -7.28 -0.12 12.34
CA ALA A 73 -7.61 1.30 12.24
C ALA A 73 -8.03 1.88 13.60
N GLY A 74 -7.05 2.26 14.41
CA GLY A 74 -7.24 2.71 15.79
C GLY A 74 -5.93 2.80 16.57
N ASP A 75 -4.89 2.07 16.14
CA ASP A 75 -3.57 2.22 16.74
C ASP A 75 -2.89 3.51 16.25
N ALA A 76 -2.75 4.47 17.17
CA ALA A 76 -2.15 5.78 16.92
C ALA A 76 -0.61 5.80 17.10
N ASN A 77 -0.02 4.74 17.64
CA ASN A 77 1.42 4.64 17.95
C ASN A 77 2.18 3.73 16.95
N GLY A 78 1.54 3.38 15.83
CA GLY A 78 2.09 2.52 14.81
C GLY A 78 3.20 3.15 13.96
N ARG A 79 3.79 2.33 13.07
CA ARG A 79 4.80 2.74 12.10
C ARG A 79 4.24 3.84 11.18
N MET A 80 5.06 4.86 10.91
CA MET A 80 4.74 5.93 9.95
C MET A 80 5.41 5.64 8.62
N ILE A 81 4.63 5.70 7.54
CA ILE A 81 5.11 5.68 6.15
C ILE A 81 5.60 7.09 5.84
N GLN A 82 6.88 7.21 5.48
CA GLN A 82 7.57 8.47 5.24
C GLN A 82 7.62 8.81 3.75
N GLU A 83 8.04 10.03 3.46
CA GLU A 83 8.34 10.45 2.09
C GLU A 83 9.36 9.50 1.45
N SER A 84 9.18 9.21 0.17
CA SER A 84 10.01 8.28 -0.63
C SER A 84 9.89 6.80 -0.25
N ASP A 85 9.08 6.43 0.75
CA ASP A 85 8.83 5.02 1.04
C ASP A 85 8.07 4.34 -0.11
N GLU A 86 8.33 3.05 -0.28
CA GLU A 86 7.61 2.17 -1.19
C GLU A 86 6.77 1.18 -0.39
N VAL A 87 5.45 1.26 -0.55
CA VAL A 87 4.49 0.40 0.13
C VAL A 87 3.91 -0.57 -0.88
N ALA A 88 4.20 -1.87 -0.77
CA ALA A 88 3.65 -2.86 -1.70
C ALA A 88 2.50 -3.63 -1.07
N ILE A 89 1.39 -3.73 -1.81
CA ILE A 89 0.28 -4.65 -1.52
C ILE A 89 0.53 -5.92 -2.31
N ILE A 90 0.82 -7.02 -1.60
CA ILE A 90 1.21 -8.30 -2.19
C ILE A 90 0.09 -9.31 -1.91
N PRO A 91 -0.83 -9.54 -2.87
CA PRO A 91 -1.80 -10.63 -2.77
C PRO A 91 -1.12 -11.99 -2.68
N PRO A 92 -1.80 -13.00 -2.10
CA PRO A 92 -1.28 -14.35 -2.06
C PRO A 92 -1.05 -14.81 -3.50
N VAL A 93 0.17 -15.26 -3.79
CA VAL A 93 0.53 -15.71 -5.14
C VAL A 93 -0.28 -16.96 -5.45
N SER A 94 -1.26 -16.85 -6.34
CA SER A 94 -1.85 -18.01 -7.00
C SER A 94 -0.83 -18.46 -8.04
N SER A 95 0.04 -19.41 -7.67
CA SER A 95 0.86 -20.16 -8.62
C SER A 95 -0.09 -20.88 -9.57
N GLY A 96 -0.39 -20.25 -10.70
CA GLY A 96 -1.01 -20.88 -11.86
C GLY A 96 -0.01 -21.77 -12.59
#